data_AF-A0A1V4ACP3-F1
#
_entry.id   AF-A0A1V4ACP3-F1
#
_cell.length_a   1.000
_cell.length_b   1.000
_cell.length_c   1.000
_cell.angle_alpha   90.00
_cell.angle_beta   90.00
_cell.angle_gamma   90.00
#
_symmetry.space_group_name_H-M   'P 1'
#
loop_
_entity.id
_entity.type
_entity.pdbx_description
1 polymer ?
#
loop_
_entity_poly.entity_id
_entity_poly.type
_entity_poly.pdbx_seq_one_letter_code
_entity_poly.pdbx_strand_id
1 'polypeptide(L)'
;MKILVSADMEGATGVTWPADVMPGAPQWERCRSLFTSDVNAAVRGFFDGGADEVLINEAHSTMRNLLLEQLDERAEMLTGRHKDLSMVEGVQHGDVDGIAFVGYHTGAGAEGVLAHTYLANSITGVWLNGVRASEGLLNAHVVAEYGVPVVLVTGDDLTCADAKGYAPEARTVAVKDHVSRYAAVCRTPARTGKDIRAGAREAASLAVRHDPVRGGPFTVELEFDAAHLSLAATVVPGVERSGERRVAYESATMYEGIRTFKAVTTIVSAAVEEQYG
;
A
#
# COMPACT_ATOMS: atom_id res chain seq x y z
N MET A 1 -8.29 19.79 9.06
CA MET A 1 -7.37 18.95 8.29
C MET A 1 -7.56 17.49 8.72
N LYS A 2 -8.08 16.66 7.82
CA LYS A 2 -8.24 15.22 8.04
C LYS A 2 -7.20 14.44 7.27
N ILE A 3 -6.44 13.60 7.96
CA ILE A 3 -5.44 12.71 7.36
C ILE A 3 -5.97 11.29 7.31
N LEU A 4 -5.88 10.65 6.15
CA LEU A 4 -6.06 9.21 6.01
C LEU A 4 -4.69 8.53 6.10
N VAL A 5 -4.54 7.52 6.94
CA VAL A 5 -3.34 6.67 7.00
C VAL A 5 -3.69 5.33 6.37
N SER A 6 -3.12 5.01 5.22
CA SER A 6 -3.11 3.66 4.68
C SER A 6 -1.92 2.91 5.29
N ALA A 7 -2.22 1.89 6.10
CA ALA A 7 -1.22 1.19 6.90
C ALA A 7 -0.98 -0.22 6.36
N ASP A 8 0.22 -0.47 5.83
CA ASP A 8 0.69 -1.75 5.33
C ASP A 8 1.91 -2.26 6.13
N MET A 9 2.21 -3.57 6.09
CA MET A 9 3.03 -4.21 7.14
C MET A 9 4.46 -4.54 6.68
N GLU A 10 4.66 -4.86 5.41
CA GLU A 10 5.92 -5.33 4.84
C GLU A 10 7.05 -4.30 4.99
N GLY A 11 6.72 -3.02 4.85
CA GLY A 11 7.64 -1.89 5.00
C GLY A 11 7.89 -1.46 6.44
N ALA A 12 7.17 -2.01 7.42
CA ALA A 12 7.29 -1.61 8.82
C ALA A 12 8.68 -1.90 9.41
N THR A 13 8.98 -1.20 10.50
CA THR A 13 10.22 -1.33 11.26
C THR A 13 10.46 -2.79 11.67
N GLY A 14 11.62 -3.33 11.29
CA GLY A 14 12.08 -4.66 11.71
C GLY A 14 11.44 -5.85 10.98
N VAL A 15 10.50 -5.61 10.06
CA VAL A 15 9.91 -6.65 9.20
C VAL A 15 10.86 -6.95 8.05
N THR A 16 11.19 -8.23 7.83
CA THR A 16 12.06 -8.64 6.72
C THR A 16 11.68 -9.97 6.08
N TRP A 17 10.80 -10.74 6.71
CA TRP A 17 10.53 -12.13 6.33
C TRP A 17 9.02 -12.40 6.28
N PRO A 18 8.51 -13.31 5.42
CA PRO A 18 7.07 -13.58 5.33
C PRO A 18 6.41 -13.95 6.67
N ALA A 19 7.08 -14.72 7.54
CA ALA A 19 6.49 -15.04 8.85
C ALA A 19 6.27 -13.82 9.75
N ASP A 20 6.96 -12.70 9.50
CA ASP A 20 6.77 -11.44 10.22
C ASP A 20 5.43 -10.78 9.89
N VAL A 21 4.83 -11.09 8.73
CA VAL A 21 3.59 -10.46 8.24
C VAL A 21 2.41 -11.44 8.18
N MET A 22 2.65 -12.75 8.26
CA MET A 22 1.60 -13.76 8.16
C MET A 22 0.85 -13.98 9.49
N PRO A 23 -0.48 -13.72 9.54
CA PRO A 23 -1.27 -13.91 10.75
C PRO A 23 -1.15 -15.31 11.35
N GLY A 24 -1.01 -15.37 12.67
CA GLY A 24 -0.87 -16.62 13.42
C GLY A 24 0.56 -17.12 13.62
N ALA A 25 1.56 -16.52 12.97
CA ALA A 25 2.96 -16.82 13.25
C ALA A 25 3.45 -16.10 14.53
N PRO A 26 4.35 -16.71 15.34
CA PRO A 26 4.94 -16.01 16.50
C PRO A 26 5.68 -14.73 16.13
N GLN A 27 6.30 -14.69 14.93
CA GLN A 27 6.99 -13.53 14.41
C GLN A 27 6.01 -12.39 14.08
N TRP A 28 4.83 -12.72 13.55
CA TRP A 28 3.76 -11.76 13.30
C TRP A 28 3.25 -11.10 14.57
N GLU A 29 3.05 -11.85 15.65
CA GLU A 29 2.62 -11.27 16.95
C GLU A 29 3.62 -10.23 17.49
N ARG A 30 4.92 -10.49 17.31
CA ARG A 30 5.96 -9.52 17.63
C ARG A 30 5.90 -8.31 16.68
N CYS A 31 5.82 -8.54 15.39
CA CYS A 31 5.95 -7.49 14.38
C CYS A 31 4.71 -6.58 14.29
N ARG A 32 3.51 -7.08 14.57
CA ARG A 32 2.30 -6.24 14.61
C ARG A 32 2.35 -5.15 15.69
N SER A 33 3.08 -5.38 16.78
CA SER A 33 3.35 -4.37 17.80
C SER A 33 4.30 -3.29 17.29
N LEU A 34 5.32 -3.67 16.51
CA LEU A 34 6.22 -2.71 15.86
C LEU A 34 5.50 -1.90 14.79
N PHE A 35 4.69 -2.55 13.97
CA PHE A 35 3.84 -1.91 12.96
C PHE A 35 2.87 -0.91 13.61
N THR A 36 2.21 -1.29 14.70
CA THR A 36 1.36 -0.38 15.49
C THR A 36 2.16 0.81 16.03
N SER A 37 3.42 0.60 16.44
CA SER A 37 4.28 1.70 16.89
C SER A 37 4.64 2.70 15.79
N ASP A 38 4.86 2.23 14.56
CA ASP A 38 5.14 3.09 13.38
C ASP A 38 3.90 3.91 13.00
N VAL A 39 2.72 3.30 12.97
CA VAL A 39 1.45 4.00 12.73
C VAL A 39 1.20 5.05 13.80
N ASN A 40 1.38 4.71 15.08
CA ASN A 40 1.25 5.67 16.18
C ASN A 40 2.24 6.84 16.09
N ALA A 41 3.47 6.59 15.63
CA ALA A 41 4.44 7.65 15.40
C ALA A 41 3.96 8.63 14.31
N ALA A 42 3.41 8.10 13.21
CA ALA A 42 2.85 8.92 12.13
C ALA A 42 1.64 9.73 12.62
N VAL A 43 0.68 9.07 13.28
CA VAL A 43 -0.52 9.71 13.86
C VAL A 43 -0.14 10.87 14.78
N ARG A 44 0.78 10.65 15.74
CA ARG A 44 1.26 11.70 16.64
C ARG A 44 1.91 12.85 15.88
N GLY A 45 2.71 12.52 14.86
CA GLY A 45 3.35 13.53 14.03
C GLY A 45 2.33 14.40 13.28
N PHE A 46 1.29 13.80 12.68
CA PHE A 46 0.22 14.56 12.02
C PHE A 46 -0.50 15.49 13.00
N PHE A 47 -0.85 15.04 14.20
CA PHE A 47 -1.44 15.92 15.22
C PHE A 47 -0.47 17.03 15.66
N ASP A 48 0.82 16.75 15.84
CA ASP A 48 1.82 17.79 16.12
C ASP A 48 2.02 18.78 14.96
N GLY A 49 1.63 18.37 13.75
CA GLY A 49 1.62 19.16 12.52
C GLY A 49 0.31 19.93 12.29
N GLY A 50 -0.67 19.78 13.18
CA GLY A 50 -1.95 20.50 13.12
C GLY A 50 -3.08 19.75 12.41
N ALA A 51 -3.00 18.43 12.25
CA ALA A 51 -4.16 17.64 11.87
C ALA A 51 -5.26 17.72 12.95
N ASP A 52 -6.51 17.82 12.53
CA ASP A 52 -7.68 17.82 13.42
C ASP A 52 -8.22 16.40 13.60
N GLU A 53 -8.13 15.59 12.56
CA GLU A 53 -8.61 14.21 12.52
C GLU A 53 -7.59 13.29 11.82
N VAL A 54 -7.43 12.08 12.34
CA VAL A 54 -6.63 11.03 11.70
C VAL A 54 -7.43 9.74 11.67
N LEU A 55 -7.74 9.26 10.47
CA LEU A 55 -8.37 7.96 10.23
C LEU A 55 -7.32 6.97 9.73
N ILE A 56 -7.19 5.84 10.41
CA ILE A 56 -6.26 4.76 10.04
C ILE A 56 -7.04 3.69 9.30
N ASN A 57 -6.70 3.45 8.03
CA ASN A 57 -7.20 2.33 7.25
C ASN A 57 -6.16 1.20 7.22
N GLU A 58 -6.49 0.04 7.78
CA GLU A 58 -5.64 -1.14 7.65
C GLU A 58 -5.62 -1.67 6.21
N ALA A 59 -4.42 -1.80 5.63
CA ALA A 59 -4.25 -2.19 4.23
C ALA A 59 -3.63 -3.58 4.04
N HIS A 60 -2.98 -4.14 5.07
CA HIS A 60 -2.26 -5.41 4.96
C HIS A 60 -3.15 -6.67 5.10
N SER A 61 -3.08 -7.60 4.15
CA SER A 61 -3.65 -8.97 4.23
C SER A 61 -5.10 -9.04 4.75
N THR A 62 -5.33 -9.52 5.98
CA THR A 62 -6.66 -9.63 6.62
C THR A 62 -7.21 -8.30 7.13
N MET A 63 -6.39 -7.24 7.06
CA MET A 63 -6.66 -5.89 7.54
C MET A 63 -7.08 -5.89 9.01
N ARG A 64 -6.43 -6.74 9.83
CA ARG A 64 -6.68 -6.97 11.26
C ARG A 64 -5.36 -7.16 12.03
N ASN A 65 -4.35 -6.38 11.69
CA ASN A 65 -2.99 -6.52 12.17
C ASN A 65 -2.66 -5.48 13.23
N LEU A 66 -3.13 -4.24 13.09
CA LEU A 66 -2.96 -3.21 14.11
C LEU A 66 -3.66 -3.59 15.42
N LEU A 67 -3.11 -3.10 16.53
CA LEU A 67 -3.64 -3.31 17.88
C LEU A 67 -4.45 -2.08 18.28
N LEU A 68 -5.78 -2.15 18.11
CA LEU A 68 -6.72 -1.04 18.33
C LEU A 68 -6.53 -0.41 19.72
N GLU A 69 -6.40 -1.24 20.74
CA GLU A 69 -6.24 -0.86 22.14
C GLU A 69 -4.90 -0.18 22.46
N GLN A 70 -3.97 -0.13 21.51
CA GLN A 70 -2.67 0.53 21.65
C GLN A 70 -2.53 1.79 20.80
N LEU A 71 -3.54 2.14 20.00
CA LEU A 71 -3.52 3.33 19.16
C LEU A 71 -3.65 4.61 19.99
N ASP A 72 -3.14 5.72 19.45
CA ASP A 72 -3.35 7.05 20.00
C ASP A 72 -4.86 7.34 20.11
N GLU A 73 -5.31 7.76 21.29
CA GLU A 73 -6.74 7.90 21.61
C GLU A 73 -7.49 8.91 20.74
N ARG A 74 -6.75 9.79 20.03
CA ARG A 74 -7.31 10.80 19.13
C ARG A 74 -7.57 10.26 17.72
N ALA A 75 -7.06 9.07 17.38
CA ALA A 75 -7.23 8.48 16.07
C ALA A 75 -8.40 7.49 16.05
N GLU A 76 -8.99 7.33 14.87
CA GLU A 76 -9.98 6.30 14.57
C GLU A 76 -9.36 5.23 13.67
N MET A 77 -9.84 3.99 13.75
CA MET A 77 -9.35 2.90 12.91
C MET A 77 -10.47 2.19 12.16
N LEU A 78 -10.29 2.09 10.85
CA LEU A 78 -11.05 1.25 9.94
C LEU A 78 -10.32 -0.08 9.76
N THR A 79 -10.84 -1.13 10.39
CA THR A 79 -10.26 -2.49 10.42
C THR A 79 -11.21 -3.52 9.80
N GLY A 80 -10.65 -4.47 9.04
CA GLY A 80 -11.37 -5.51 8.30
C GLY A 80 -11.30 -5.38 6.77
N ARG A 81 -11.64 -6.48 6.09
CA ARG A 81 -11.68 -6.63 4.63
C ARG A 81 -13.06 -6.31 4.03
N HIS A 82 -13.15 -6.40 2.70
CA HIS A 82 -14.35 -6.17 1.87
C HIS A 82 -14.76 -4.70 1.79
N LYS A 83 -13.76 -3.84 1.77
CA LYS A 83 -13.85 -2.40 1.56
C LYS A 83 -13.81 -2.11 0.05
N ASP A 84 -14.61 -1.16 -0.41
CA ASP A 84 -14.74 -0.85 -1.84
C ASP A 84 -13.41 -0.42 -2.46
N LEU A 85 -12.60 0.34 -1.71
CA LEU A 85 -11.30 0.86 -2.13
C LEU A 85 -10.12 0.23 -1.38
N SER A 86 -10.35 -0.86 -0.64
CA SER A 86 -9.29 -1.70 -0.05
C SER A 86 -8.26 -0.87 0.75
N MET A 87 -7.07 -0.65 0.19
CA MET A 87 -5.95 0.02 0.86
C MET A 87 -6.15 1.53 1.05
N VAL A 88 -7.06 2.16 0.32
CA VAL A 88 -7.33 3.62 0.43
C VAL A 88 -8.79 3.91 0.78
N GLU A 89 -9.47 2.96 1.43
CA GLU A 89 -10.83 3.14 1.92
C GLU A 89 -10.96 4.38 2.83
N GLY A 90 -12.02 5.15 2.61
CA GLY A 90 -12.33 6.38 3.32
C GLY A 90 -12.08 7.63 2.47
N VAL A 91 -11.22 7.56 1.46
CA VAL A 91 -10.90 8.71 0.59
C VAL A 91 -12.12 9.23 -0.19
N GLN A 92 -13.07 8.34 -0.49
CA GLN A 92 -14.25 8.65 -1.31
C GLN A 92 -15.28 9.56 -0.65
N HIS A 93 -15.17 9.82 0.67
CA HIS A 93 -16.11 10.65 1.39
C HIS A 93 -15.95 12.15 1.14
N GLY A 94 -14.87 12.57 0.48
CA GLY A 94 -14.66 13.96 0.08
C GLY A 94 -14.25 14.89 1.21
N ASP A 95 -13.87 14.35 2.37
CA ASP A 95 -13.47 15.07 3.58
C ASP A 95 -12.01 14.85 3.99
N VAL A 96 -11.26 14.01 3.26
CA VAL A 96 -9.82 13.77 3.49
C VAL A 96 -8.98 14.85 2.80
N ASP A 97 -8.01 15.43 3.51
CA ASP A 97 -7.14 16.49 3.01
C ASP A 97 -5.76 16.01 2.54
N GLY A 98 -5.32 14.85 3.03
CA GLY A 98 -4.08 14.20 2.61
C GLY A 98 -4.05 12.75 3.05
N ILE A 99 -3.26 11.93 2.36
CA ILE A 99 -3.08 10.52 2.69
C ILE A 99 -1.61 10.17 2.95
N ALA A 100 -1.38 9.32 3.94
CA ALA A 100 -0.08 8.76 4.28
C ALA A 100 -0.04 7.26 3.96
N PHE A 101 1.01 6.82 3.29
CA PHE A 101 1.31 5.41 3.04
C PHE A 101 2.36 4.95 4.05
N VAL A 102 1.93 4.26 5.11
CA VAL A 102 2.79 3.86 6.22
C VAL A 102 3.11 2.38 6.14
N GLY A 103 4.39 2.03 6.10
CA GLY A 103 4.86 0.64 6.03
C GLY A 103 4.67 -0.01 4.66
N TYR A 104 4.69 0.80 3.60
CA TYR A 104 4.60 0.33 2.22
C TYR A 104 5.90 -0.33 1.74
N HIS A 105 5.81 -1.05 0.62
CA HIS A 105 6.92 -1.74 -0.02
C HIS A 105 6.94 -1.51 -1.55
N THR A 106 8.02 -1.93 -2.22
CA THR A 106 8.14 -1.86 -3.68
C THR A 106 7.30 -2.93 -4.39
N GLY A 107 7.03 -2.70 -5.68
CA GLY A 107 6.13 -3.51 -6.50
C GLY A 107 6.68 -4.89 -6.94
N ALA A 108 5.79 -5.72 -7.49
CA ALA A 108 6.17 -7.00 -8.08
C ALA A 108 7.20 -6.84 -9.19
N GLY A 109 8.24 -7.69 -9.16
CA GLY A 109 9.35 -7.68 -10.11
C GLY A 109 10.33 -6.51 -9.95
N ALA A 110 10.25 -5.76 -8.85
CA ALA A 110 11.26 -4.80 -8.41
C ALA A 110 12.07 -5.35 -7.21
N GLU A 111 13.23 -4.74 -6.95
CA GLU A 111 13.98 -4.96 -5.71
C GLU A 111 13.31 -4.22 -4.53
N GLY A 112 13.50 -4.73 -3.32
CA GLY A 112 12.92 -4.20 -2.08
C GLY A 112 12.49 -5.29 -1.12
N VAL A 113 12.43 -4.95 0.16
CA VAL A 113 12.06 -5.91 1.22
C VAL A 113 10.61 -6.35 1.02
N LEU A 114 10.41 -7.66 0.89
CA LEU A 114 9.11 -8.29 0.62
C LEU A 114 8.40 -7.72 -0.62
N ALA A 115 9.15 -7.24 -1.62
CA ALA A 115 8.61 -6.66 -2.84
C ALA A 115 7.55 -7.56 -3.51
N HIS A 116 6.36 -7.00 -3.76
CA HIS A 116 5.25 -7.63 -4.47
C HIS A 116 4.14 -6.64 -4.82
N THR A 117 3.06 -7.12 -5.44
CA THR A 117 1.81 -6.36 -5.64
C THR A 117 0.64 -7.32 -5.50
N TYR A 118 -0.05 -7.25 -4.36
CA TYR A 118 -1.17 -8.08 -3.88
C TYR A 118 -0.85 -9.56 -3.71
N LEU A 119 -0.45 -10.27 -4.77
CA LEU A 119 -0.20 -11.72 -4.75
C LEU A 119 1.30 -11.99 -4.83
N ALA A 120 1.93 -12.18 -3.65
CA ALA A 120 3.39 -12.19 -3.48
C ALA A 120 4.19 -13.19 -4.33
N ASN A 121 3.55 -14.28 -4.76
CA ASN A 121 4.19 -15.33 -5.56
C ASN A 121 3.61 -15.43 -6.97
N SER A 122 2.32 -15.13 -7.15
CA SER A 122 1.63 -15.34 -8.44
C SER A 122 1.72 -14.16 -9.40
N ILE A 123 1.94 -12.93 -8.91
CA ILE A 123 2.11 -11.75 -9.76
C ILE A 123 3.60 -11.39 -9.83
N THR A 124 4.15 -11.39 -11.05
CA THR A 124 5.56 -11.06 -11.31
C THR A 124 5.75 -9.63 -11.83
N GLY A 125 4.67 -8.97 -12.23
CA GLY A 125 4.69 -7.56 -12.61
C GLY A 125 3.29 -6.98 -12.80
N VAL A 126 3.17 -5.69 -12.51
CA VAL A 126 1.98 -4.88 -12.80
C VAL A 126 2.44 -3.62 -13.50
N TRP A 127 1.68 -3.16 -14.49
CA TRP A 127 1.91 -1.90 -15.18
C TRP A 127 0.64 -1.08 -15.22
N LEU A 128 0.77 0.23 -15.02
CA LEU A 128 -0.28 1.22 -15.23
C LEU A 128 0.19 2.16 -16.34
N ASN A 129 -0.54 2.22 -17.46
CA ASN A 129 -0.19 3.00 -18.64
C ASN A 129 1.26 2.77 -19.12
N GLY A 130 1.70 1.51 -19.09
CA GLY A 130 3.05 1.07 -19.49
C GLY A 130 4.15 1.31 -18.44
N VAL A 131 3.85 1.97 -17.31
CA VAL A 131 4.79 2.19 -16.21
C VAL A 131 4.65 1.08 -15.17
N ARG A 132 5.75 0.46 -14.75
CA ARG A 132 5.71 -0.58 -13.69
C ARG A 132 5.13 0.02 -12.41
N ALA A 133 4.15 -0.66 -11.84
CA ALA A 133 3.35 -0.16 -10.73
C ALA A 133 3.58 -0.96 -9.45
N SER A 134 3.86 -0.25 -8.36
CA SER A 134 3.69 -0.74 -7.00
C SER A 134 2.24 -0.51 -6.53
N GLU A 135 1.89 -1.06 -5.38
CA GLU A 135 0.64 -0.71 -4.69
C GLU A 135 0.58 0.78 -4.38
N GLY A 136 1.72 1.38 -4.02
CA GLY A 136 1.87 2.83 -3.85
C GLY A 136 1.46 3.61 -5.09
N LEU A 137 1.96 3.24 -6.28
CA LEU A 137 1.59 3.91 -7.54
C LEU A 137 0.09 3.75 -7.84
N LEU A 138 -0.44 2.53 -7.75
CA LEU A 138 -1.86 2.26 -8.04
C LEU A 138 -2.76 3.07 -7.11
N ASN A 139 -2.46 3.04 -5.81
CA ASN A 139 -3.23 3.75 -4.79
C ASN A 139 -3.11 5.28 -4.93
N ALA A 140 -1.92 5.80 -5.27
CA ALA A 140 -1.71 7.23 -5.53
C ALA A 140 -2.61 7.74 -6.67
N HIS A 141 -2.74 6.94 -7.73
CA HIS A 141 -3.62 7.23 -8.85
C HIS A 141 -5.11 7.21 -8.47
N VAL A 142 -5.53 6.30 -7.57
CA VAL A 142 -6.91 6.28 -7.05
C VAL A 142 -7.19 7.55 -6.24
N VAL A 143 -6.34 7.91 -5.28
CA VAL A 143 -6.59 9.07 -4.40
C VAL A 143 -6.51 10.41 -5.13
N ALA A 144 -5.75 10.49 -6.22
CA ALA A 144 -5.70 11.65 -7.10
C ALA A 144 -7.05 11.95 -7.76
N GLU A 145 -7.87 10.93 -8.07
CA GLU A 145 -9.25 11.12 -8.58
C GLU A 145 -10.19 11.72 -7.54
N TYR A 146 -9.78 11.77 -6.27
CA TYR A 146 -10.50 12.43 -5.19
C TYR A 146 -9.87 13.76 -4.78
N GLY A 147 -8.82 14.21 -5.48
CA GLY A 147 -8.09 15.44 -5.17
C GLY A 147 -7.24 15.35 -3.90
N VAL A 148 -6.89 14.15 -3.45
CA VAL A 148 -6.16 13.93 -2.19
C VAL A 148 -4.68 13.65 -2.49
N PRO A 149 -3.74 14.50 -2.05
CA PRO A 149 -2.31 14.24 -2.24
C PRO A 149 -1.79 13.18 -1.27
N VAL A 150 -0.83 12.38 -1.73
CA VAL A 150 0.01 11.55 -0.86
C VAL A 150 1.05 12.45 -0.21
N VAL A 151 1.05 12.54 1.12
CA VAL A 151 1.88 13.51 1.87
C VAL A 151 3.07 12.86 2.59
N LEU A 152 2.97 11.56 2.89
CA LEU A 152 4.01 10.79 3.58
C LEU A 152 4.06 9.38 3.02
N VAL A 153 5.26 8.86 2.77
CA VAL A 153 5.50 7.43 2.50
C VAL A 153 6.58 6.90 3.44
N THR A 154 6.32 5.77 4.10
CA THR A 154 7.32 5.07 4.92
C THR A 154 7.48 3.62 4.47
N GLY A 155 8.71 3.10 4.56
CA GLY A 155 9.07 1.76 4.08
C GLY A 155 10.57 1.53 4.17
N ASP A 156 11.12 0.69 3.28
CA ASP A 156 12.57 0.66 3.05
C ASP A 156 13.05 1.84 2.18
N ASP A 157 14.36 1.94 1.98
CA ASP A 157 14.98 2.96 1.15
C ASP A 157 14.56 2.90 -0.33
N LEU A 158 14.31 1.70 -0.86
CA LEU A 158 13.82 1.52 -2.24
C LEU A 158 12.36 1.93 -2.39
N THR A 159 11.51 1.71 -1.38
CA THR A 159 10.14 2.22 -1.33
C THR A 159 10.14 3.74 -1.34
N CYS A 160 11.05 4.36 -0.59
CA CYS A 160 11.22 5.83 -0.60
C CYS A 160 11.70 6.34 -1.97
N ALA A 161 12.49 5.54 -2.71
CA ALA A 161 12.89 5.88 -4.06
C ALA A 161 11.72 5.75 -5.06
N ASP A 162 10.93 4.67 -4.96
CA ASP A 162 9.73 4.43 -5.77
C ASP A 162 8.68 5.54 -5.57
N ALA A 163 8.49 5.98 -4.31
CA ALA A 163 7.58 7.07 -3.95
C ALA A 163 7.84 8.38 -4.70
N LYS A 164 9.09 8.67 -5.09
CA LYS A 164 9.40 9.87 -5.88
C LYS A 164 8.76 9.86 -7.27
N GLY A 165 8.43 8.69 -7.80
CA GLY A 165 7.77 8.53 -9.09
C GLY A 165 6.29 8.92 -9.06
N TYR A 166 5.60 8.71 -7.93
CA TYR A 166 4.15 8.92 -7.82
C TYR A 166 3.72 10.00 -6.82
N ALA A 167 4.61 10.38 -5.90
CA ALA A 167 4.38 11.40 -4.88
C ALA A 167 5.67 12.20 -4.61
N PRO A 168 6.17 12.97 -5.61
CA PRO A 168 7.47 13.65 -5.53
C PRO A 168 7.56 14.70 -4.40
N GLU A 169 6.42 15.24 -3.96
CA GLU A 169 6.35 16.22 -2.87
C GLU A 169 6.21 15.57 -1.49
N ALA A 170 5.84 14.28 -1.43
CA ALA A 170 5.65 13.59 -0.17
C ALA A 170 6.96 13.54 0.64
N ARG A 171 6.83 13.62 1.96
CA ARG A 171 7.92 13.24 2.85
C ARG A 171 8.12 11.73 2.77
N THR A 172 9.37 11.29 2.77
CA THR A 172 9.70 9.87 2.77
C THR A 172 10.54 9.51 3.98
N VAL A 173 10.23 8.40 4.66
CA VAL A 173 11.01 7.91 5.81
C VAL A 173 11.39 6.45 5.62
N ALA A 174 12.67 6.21 5.36
CA ALA A 174 13.24 4.86 5.28
C ALA A 174 13.54 4.32 6.69
N VAL A 175 12.80 3.31 7.13
CA VAL A 175 12.98 2.69 8.46
C VAL A 175 14.05 1.60 8.46
N LYS A 176 14.41 1.11 7.28
CA LYS A 176 15.41 0.06 7.05
C LYS A 176 16.06 0.25 5.68
N ASP A 177 17.30 -0.19 5.54
CA ASP A 177 18.01 -0.17 4.26
C ASP A 177 18.01 -1.57 3.67
N HIS A 178 17.56 -1.69 2.42
CA HIS A 178 17.44 -2.94 1.69
C HIS A 178 18.79 -3.65 1.53
N VAL A 179 18.80 -4.96 1.77
CA VAL A 179 19.93 -5.85 1.46
C VAL A 179 19.50 -6.88 0.42
N SER A 180 18.32 -7.47 0.60
CA SER A 180 17.66 -8.33 -0.38
C SER A 180 16.15 -8.32 -0.12
N ARG A 181 15.39 -9.04 -0.96
CA ARG A 181 13.94 -9.27 -0.72
C ARG A 181 13.61 -9.72 0.71
N TYR A 182 14.55 -10.36 1.41
CA TYR A 182 14.33 -10.96 2.72
C TYR A 182 15.29 -10.48 3.81
N ALA A 183 16.05 -9.42 3.57
CA ALA A 183 17.03 -8.92 4.52
C ALA A 183 17.17 -7.40 4.43
N ALA A 184 17.38 -6.76 5.58
CA ALA A 184 17.57 -5.32 5.67
C ALA A 184 18.43 -4.93 6.87
N VAL A 185 19.14 -3.80 6.76
CA VAL A 185 19.75 -3.12 7.90
C VAL A 185 18.67 -2.28 8.58
N CYS A 186 18.16 -2.77 9.72
CA CYS A 186 17.03 -2.14 10.42
C CYS A 186 17.50 -1.10 11.44
N ARG A 187 16.81 0.05 11.48
CA ARG A 187 16.92 1.02 12.57
C ARG A 187 16.09 0.54 13.77
N THR A 188 16.44 0.98 14.98
CA THR A 188 15.67 0.61 16.18
C THR A 188 14.30 1.29 16.21
N PRO A 189 13.26 0.71 16.85
CA PRO A 189 11.93 1.32 16.95
C PRO A 189 11.94 2.73 17.55
N ALA A 190 12.83 2.98 18.51
CA ALA A 190 12.98 4.31 19.10
C ALA A 190 13.55 5.35 18.12
N ARG A 191 14.34 4.93 17.13
CA ARG A 191 14.85 5.79 16.07
C ARG A 191 13.79 5.98 14.99
N THR A 192 13.22 4.89 14.48
CA THR A 192 12.21 4.95 13.41
C THR A 192 10.98 5.73 13.86
N GLY A 193 10.50 5.53 15.09
CA GLY A 193 9.38 6.30 15.64
C GLY A 193 9.66 7.81 15.75
N LYS A 194 10.90 8.23 16.01
CA LYS A 194 11.27 9.66 15.99
C LYS A 194 11.28 10.20 14.57
N ASP A 195 11.88 9.45 13.64
CA ASP A 195 12.01 9.84 12.24
C ASP A 195 10.63 9.92 11.55
N ILE A 196 9.75 8.93 11.79
CA ILE A 196 8.36 8.90 11.29
C ILE A 196 7.56 10.07 11.86
N ARG A 197 7.62 10.31 13.18
CA ARG A 197 6.88 11.42 13.82
C ARG A 197 7.31 12.77 13.26
N ALA A 198 8.61 12.98 13.06
CA ALA A 198 9.12 14.21 12.45
C ALA A 198 8.65 14.35 10.98
N GLY A 199 8.76 13.29 10.19
CA GLY A 199 8.31 13.28 8.80
C GLY A 199 6.81 13.55 8.66
N ALA A 200 5.97 12.93 9.50
CA ALA A 200 4.53 13.16 9.50
C ALA A 200 4.15 14.59 9.93
N ARG A 201 4.87 15.15 10.91
CA ARG A 201 4.68 16.54 11.33
C ARG A 201 4.95 17.54 10.21
N GLU A 202 6.04 17.33 9.47
CA GLU A 202 6.37 18.17 8.30
C GLU A 202 5.38 17.94 7.15
N ALA A 203 4.97 16.70 6.93
CA ALA A 203 4.03 16.30 5.88
C ALA A 203 2.63 16.88 6.07
N ALA A 204 2.20 17.19 7.30
CA ALA A 204 0.88 17.78 7.56
C ALA A 204 0.65 19.09 6.76
N SER A 205 1.70 19.88 6.51
CA SER A 205 1.60 21.10 5.70
C SER A 205 1.30 20.86 4.22
N LEU A 206 1.48 19.63 3.73
CA LEU A 206 1.20 19.21 2.35
C LEU A 206 -0.23 18.69 2.18
N ALA A 207 -0.98 18.49 3.26
CA ALA A 207 -2.34 17.98 3.23
C ALA A 207 -3.33 19.09 2.83
N VAL A 208 -3.28 19.42 1.55
CA VAL A 208 -4.16 20.40 0.91
C VAL A 208 -4.82 19.72 -0.28
N ARG A 209 -6.15 19.65 -0.27
CA ARG A 209 -6.89 19.09 -1.40
C ARG A 209 -6.62 19.88 -2.68
N HIS A 210 -6.52 19.15 -3.77
CA HIS A 210 -6.40 19.67 -5.12
C HIS A 210 -7.67 19.41 -5.92
N ASP A 211 -7.74 19.98 -7.12
CA ASP A 211 -8.76 19.58 -8.09
C ASP A 211 -8.59 18.09 -8.43
N PRO A 212 -9.68 17.29 -8.38
CA PRO A 212 -9.66 15.89 -8.77
C PRO A 212 -9.04 15.66 -10.15
N VAL A 213 -8.03 14.79 -10.21
CA VAL A 213 -7.36 14.43 -11.46
C VAL A 213 -8.25 13.48 -12.26
N ARG A 214 -8.62 13.86 -13.47
CA ARG A 214 -9.32 12.98 -14.43
C ARG A 214 -8.34 12.60 -15.53
N GLY A 215 -7.81 11.38 -15.49
CA GLY A 215 -6.68 10.96 -16.32
C GLY A 215 -6.91 9.76 -17.24
N GLY A 216 -8.13 9.21 -17.29
CA GLY A 216 -8.42 8.01 -18.09
C GLY A 216 -8.37 8.22 -19.62
N PRO A 217 -8.36 7.12 -20.40
CA PRO A 217 -8.44 5.74 -19.93
C PRO A 217 -7.13 5.27 -19.27
N PHE A 218 -7.28 4.37 -18.31
CA PHE A 218 -6.17 3.71 -17.62
C PHE A 218 -6.06 2.27 -18.11
N THR A 219 -4.91 1.90 -18.65
CA THR A 219 -4.59 0.52 -19.04
C THR A 219 -3.80 -0.13 -17.93
N VAL A 220 -4.33 -1.19 -17.33
CA VAL A 220 -3.63 -1.99 -16.33
C VAL A 220 -3.25 -3.33 -16.94
N GLU A 221 -1.97 -3.66 -16.89
CA GLU A 221 -1.45 -4.97 -17.30
C GLU A 221 -0.91 -5.74 -16.09
N LEU A 222 -1.14 -7.05 -16.07
CA LEU A 222 -0.63 -7.97 -15.06
C LEU A 222 0.13 -9.10 -15.73
N GLU A 223 1.29 -9.45 -15.16
CA GLU A 223 2.04 -10.65 -15.51
C GLU A 223 2.02 -11.63 -14.34
N PHE A 224 1.79 -12.90 -14.68
CA PHE A 224 1.72 -14.00 -13.74
C PHE A 224 2.92 -14.94 -13.86
N ASP A 225 3.19 -15.68 -12.79
CA ASP A 225 4.21 -16.72 -12.76
C ASP A 225 3.85 -17.94 -13.64
N ALA A 226 2.56 -18.28 -13.74
CA ALA A 226 2.06 -19.41 -14.52
C ALA A 226 1.00 -19.03 -15.58
N ALA A 227 1.05 -19.71 -16.74
CA ALA A 227 0.17 -19.40 -17.89
C ALA A 227 -1.32 -19.60 -17.61
N HIS A 228 -1.69 -20.60 -16.80
CA HIS A 228 -3.10 -20.87 -16.47
C HIS A 228 -3.76 -19.71 -15.71
N LEU A 229 -3.01 -18.94 -14.92
CA LEU A 229 -3.53 -17.79 -14.20
C LEU A 229 -3.99 -16.67 -15.16
N SER A 230 -3.29 -16.51 -16.29
CA SER A 230 -3.73 -15.58 -17.34
C SER A 230 -5.08 -15.99 -17.96
N LEU A 231 -5.34 -17.31 -18.08
CA LEU A 231 -6.62 -17.83 -18.57
C LEU A 231 -7.72 -17.72 -17.51
N ALA A 232 -7.39 -17.97 -16.24
CA ALA A 232 -8.34 -17.79 -15.14
C ALA A 232 -8.79 -16.32 -15.02
N ALA A 233 -7.85 -15.37 -15.18
CA ALA A 233 -8.14 -13.95 -15.10
C ALA A 233 -9.16 -13.46 -16.15
N THR A 234 -9.22 -14.06 -17.35
CA THR A 234 -10.18 -13.64 -18.40
C THR A 234 -11.64 -13.98 -18.09
N VAL A 235 -11.92 -14.66 -16.98
CA VAL A 235 -13.31 -14.83 -16.48
C VAL A 235 -13.89 -13.50 -16.02
N VAL A 236 -13.04 -12.54 -15.63
CA VAL A 236 -13.47 -11.18 -15.30
C VAL A 236 -13.80 -10.42 -16.61
N PRO A 237 -15.03 -9.92 -16.80
CA PRO A 237 -15.40 -9.20 -18.02
C PRO A 237 -14.49 -7.99 -18.28
N GLY A 238 -14.08 -7.81 -19.54
CA GLY A 238 -13.18 -6.73 -19.95
C GLY A 238 -11.69 -7.03 -19.77
N VAL A 239 -11.34 -8.17 -19.16
CA VAL A 239 -9.95 -8.62 -19.03
C VAL A 239 -9.59 -9.55 -20.18
N GLU A 240 -8.59 -9.17 -20.96
CA GLU A 240 -8.13 -9.91 -22.14
C GLU A 240 -6.68 -10.35 -21.98
N ARG A 241 -6.27 -11.42 -22.66
CA ARG A 241 -4.86 -11.82 -22.69
C ARG A 241 -4.07 -10.83 -23.54
N SER A 242 -2.99 -10.29 -22.98
CA SER A 242 -1.98 -9.51 -23.70
C SER A 242 -0.68 -10.29 -23.94
N GLY A 243 -0.59 -11.52 -23.45
CA GLY A 243 0.55 -12.42 -23.66
C GLY A 243 0.33 -13.81 -23.06
N GLU A 244 1.35 -14.66 -23.11
CA GLU A 244 1.25 -16.06 -22.63
C GLU A 244 0.88 -16.13 -21.14
N ARG A 245 1.52 -15.28 -20.32
CA ARG A 245 1.27 -15.15 -18.87
C ARG A 245 0.78 -13.76 -18.51
N ARG A 246 0.20 -13.02 -19.47
CA ARG A 246 -0.19 -11.62 -19.29
C ARG A 246 -1.64 -11.36 -19.64
N VAL A 247 -2.26 -10.48 -18.88
CA VAL A 247 -3.58 -9.92 -19.16
C VAL A 247 -3.54 -8.40 -19.07
N ALA A 248 -4.47 -7.77 -19.78
CA ALA A 248 -4.68 -6.34 -19.75
C ALA A 248 -6.19 -6.04 -19.65
N TYR A 249 -6.51 -4.90 -19.07
CA TYR A 249 -7.84 -4.29 -19.16
C TYR A 249 -7.71 -2.76 -19.14
N GLU A 250 -8.75 -2.11 -19.66
CA GLU A 250 -8.87 -0.65 -19.64
C GLU A 250 -10.01 -0.22 -18.73
N SER A 251 -9.88 0.94 -18.09
CA SER A 251 -10.93 1.53 -17.25
C SER A 251 -10.97 3.04 -17.44
N ALA A 252 -12.16 3.64 -17.40
CA ALA A 252 -12.30 5.09 -17.56
C ALA A 252 -11.80 5.86 -16.34
N THR A 253 -11.84 5.21 -15.16
CA THR A 253 -11.39 5.75 -13.88
C THR A 253 -10.51 4.75 -13.16
N MET A 254 -9.63 5.23 -12.28
CA MET A 254 -8.86 4.39 -11.37
C MET A 254 -9.73 3.77 -10.28
N TYR A 255 -10.86 4.40 -9.92
CA TYR A 255 -11.91 3.75 -9.13
C TYR A 255 -12.36 2.41 -9.74
N GLU A 256 -12.73 2.40 -11.02
CA GLU A 256 -13.10 1.16 -11.73
C GLU A 256 -11.87 0.26 -11.92
N GLY A 257 -10.72 0.85 -12.23
CA GLY A 257 -9.47 0.14 -12.45
C GLY A 257 -9.05 -0.69 -11.23
N ILE A 258 -8.99 -0.10 -10.04
CA ILE A 258 -8.57 -0.81 -8.82
C ILE A 258 -9.60 -1.87 -8.39
N ARG A 259 -10.89 -1.65 -8.64
CA ARG A 259 -11.94 -2.65 -8.38
C ARG A 259 -11.83 -3.84 -9.34
N THR A 260 -11.52 -3.57 -10.60
CA THR A 260 -11.20 -4.62 -11.58
C THR A 260 -9.94 -5.38 -11.19
N PHE A 261 -8.87 -4.67 -10.76
CA PHE A 261 -7.66 -5.29 -10.20
C PHE A 261 -7.99 -6.22 -9.04
N LYS A 262 -8.86 -5.80 -8.12
CA LYS A 262 -9.29 -6.62 -6.98
C LYS A 262 -10.06 -7.86 -7.41
N ALA A 263 -10.94 -7.75 -8.41
CA ALA A 263 -11.66 -8.88 -8.96
C ALA A 263 -10.69 -9.88 -9.61
N VAL A 264 -9.76 -9.42 -10.44
CA VAL A 264 -8.73 -10.25 -11.08
C VAL A 264 -7.90 -10.98 -10.05
N THR A 265 -7.33 -10.26 -9.07
CA THR A 265 -6.49 -10.88 -8.03
C THR A 265 -7.26 -11.89 -7.17
N THR A 266 -8.56 -11.68 -6.97
CA THR A 266 -9.42 -12.63 -6.25
C THR A 266 -9.62 -13.92 -7.04
N ILE A 267 -9.92 -13.82 -8.34
CA ILE A 267 -10.07 -14.99 -9.21
C ILE A 267 -8.73 -15.73 -9.38
N VAL A 268 -7.65 -15.00 -9.60
CA VAL A 268 -6.30 -15.57 -9.74
C VAL A 268 -5.88 -16.30 -8.46
N SER A 269 -6.08 -15.69 -7.28
CA SER A 269 -5.77 -16.34 -6.00
C SER A 269 -6.57 -17.63 -5.77
N ALA A 270 -7.80 -17.72 -6.28
CA ALA A 270 -8.64 -18.91 -6.17
C ALA A 270 -8.29 -20.01 -7.21
N ALA A 271 -7.50 -19.67 -8.23
CA ALA A 271 -7.07 -20.59 -9.28
C ALA A 271 -5.70 -21.24 -9.00
N VAL A 272 -5.03 -20.88 -7.89
CA VAL A 272 -3.77 -21.47 -7.45
C VAL A 272 -4.05 -22.80 -6.73
N GLU A 273 -3.31 -23.84 -7.13
CA GLU A 273 -3.34 -25.14 -6.46
C GLU A 273 -2.21 -25.25 -5.43
N GLU A 274 -2.54 -25.60 -4.18
CA GLU A 274 -1.64 -25.53 -3.01
C GLU A 274 -0.31 -26.29 -3.16
N GLN A 275 -0.25 -27.30 -4.04
CA GLN A 275 0.92 -28.16 -4.22
C GLN A 275 1.69 -27.91 -5.53
N TYR A 276 1.10 -27.20 -6.48
CA TYR A 276 1.64 -27.04 -7.85
C TYR A 276 1.64 -25.59 -8.35
N GLY A 277 1.23 -24.63 -7.51
CA GLY A 277 1.31 -23.19 -7.77
C GLY A 277 2.07 -22.43 -6.69
#